data_AF-A0A832VWU1-F1
#
_entry.id   AF-A0A832VWU1-F1
#
_cell.length_a   1.000
_cell.length_b   1.000
_cell.length_c   1.000
_cell.angle_alpha   90.00
_cell.angle_beta   90.00
_cell.angle_gamma   90.00
#
_symmetry.space_group_name_H-M   'P 1'
#
loop_
_entity.id
_entity.type
_entity.pdbx_description
1 polymer ?
#
loop_
_entity_poly.entity_id
_entity_poly.type
_entity_poly.pdbx_seq_one_letter_code
_entity_poly.pdbx_strand_id
1 'polypeptide(L)'
;MKRENCEHYPCHFEGQDCTLCFCPFYPCYNRKLGRMLNGNGGKGVWDCSGCYLVHEEEVVREILERSMRGESLESIWKNVMEPLACRL
;
A
#
# COMPACT_ATOMS: atom_id res chain seq x y z
N MET A 1 9.29 10.25 -8.73
CA MET A 1 10.43 9.88 -9.62
C MET A 1 10.16 8.49 -10.17
N LYS A 2 9.79 8.36 -11.45
CA LYS A 2 9.54 7.05 -12.08
C LYS A 2 10.83 6.23 -12.01
N ARG A 3 10.78 5.06 -11.35
CA ARG A 3 11.93 4.14 -11.25
C ARG A 3 11.93 3.23 -12.47
N GLU A 4 12.35 3.76 -13.62
CA GLU A 4 12.36 3.02 -14.89
C GLU A 4 13.37 1.85 -14.89
N ASN A 5 14.37 1.88 -13.99
CA ASN A 5 15.40 0.84 -13.84
C ASN A 5 15.25 -0.01 -12.56
N CYS A 6 14.03 -0.25 -12.08
CA CYS A 6 13.84 -1.09 -10.90
C CYS A 6 14.10 -2.58 -11.23
N GLU A 7 15.08 -3.18 -10.56
CA GLU A 7 15.44 -4.60 -10.66
C GLU A 7 14.30 -5.56 -10.23
N HIS A 8 13.26 -5.04 -9.58
CA HIS A 8 12.06 -5.77 -9.17
C HIS A 8 10.89 -5.65 -10.15
N TYR A 9 11.18 -5.42 -11.44
CA TYR A 9 10.21 -5.59 -12.53
C TYR A 9 9.62 -7.02 -12.48
N PRO A 10 8.28 -7.19 -12.50
CA PRO A 10 7.28 -6.37 -13.18
C PRO A 10 6.43 -5.43 -12.31
N CYS A 11 6.87 -5.01 -11.13
CA CYS A 11 6.01 -4.21 -10.22
C CYS A 11 5.73 -2.74 -10.65
N HIS A 12 6.05 -2.31 -11.87
CA HIS A 12 5.86 -0.94 -12.35
C HIS A 12 5.12 -0.96 -13.70
N PHE A 13 3.86 -0.47 -13.71
CA PHE A 13 3.13 -0.18 -14.94
C PHE A 13 3.13 1.33 -15.22
N GLU A 14 2.97 1.72 -16.48
CA GLU A 14 2.86 3.13 -16.84
C GLU A 14 1.66 3.76 -16.12
N GLY A 15 1.89 4.86 -15.39
CA GLY A 15 0.87 5.59 -14.64
C GLY A 15 0.84 5.33 -13.12
N GLN A 16 1.68 4.42 -12.60
CA GLN A 16 1.80 4.19 -11.15
C GLN A 16 2.87 5.07 -10.49
N ASP A 17 2.61 5.52 -9.26
CA ASP A 17 3.60 6.10 -8.36
C ASP A 17 4.22 5.01 -7.46
N CYS A 18 5.46 4.63 -7.77
CA CYS A 18 6.17 3.60 -7.01
C CYS A 18 7.10 4.17 -5.93
N THR A 19 6.88 5.40 -5.45
CA THR A 19 7.67 5.99 -4.36
C THR A 19 7.57 5.13 -3.09
N LEU A 20 6.40 4.56 -2.83
CA LEU A 20 6.14 3.58 -1.78
C LEU A 20 6.16 2.15 -2.34
N CYS A 21 7.32 1.69 -2.84
CA CYS A 21 7.51 0.33 -3.40
C CYS A 21 6.99 -0.78 -2.46
N PHE A 22 7.06 -0.55 -1.15
CA PHE A 22 6.43 -1.40 -0.15
C PHE A 22 5.35 -0.60 0.58
N CYS A 23 4.18 -1.21 0.74
CA CYS A 23 3.08 -0.61 1.50
C CYS A 23 3.52 -0.40 2.96
N PRO A 24 3.54 0.84 3.47
CA PRO A 24 3.96 1.11 4.85
C PRO A 24 2.96 0.56 5.89
N PHE A 25 1.78 0.15 5.45
CA PHE A 25 0.72 -0.39 6.30
C PHE A 25 0.65 -1.92 6.27
N TYR A 26 1.60 -2.60 5.64
CA TYR A 26 1.61 -4.06 5.61
C TYR A 26 1.98 -4.66 6.97
N PRO A 27 1.27 -5.70 7.45
CA PRO A 27 -0.02 -6.19 6.97
C PRO A 27 -1.17 -5.33 7.49
N CYS A 28 -2.04 -4.86 6.60
CA CYS A 28 -3.14 -3.98 7.00
C CYS A 28 -4.40 -4.73 7.46
N TYR A 29 -4.48 -6.03 7.15
CA TYR A 29 -5.63 -6.92 7.43
C TYR A 29 -7.01 -6.41 6.98
N ASN A 30 -7.06 -5.38 6.13
CA ASN A 30 -8.30 -4.88 5.56
C ASN A 30 -8.77 -5.82 4.46
N ARG A 31 -9.86 -6.56 4.71
CA ARG A 31 -10.42 -7.57 3.79
C ARG A 31 -10.88 -7.02 2.42
N LYS A 32 -11.01 -5.70 2.27
CA LYS A 32 -11.27 -5.06 0.97
C LYS A 32 -10.01 -4.86 0.13
N LEU A 33 -8.84 -4.76 0.78
CA LEU A 33 -7.55 -4.50 0.14
C LEU A 33 -6.68 -5.76 0.00
N GLY A 34 -7.11 -6.88 0.57
CA GLY A 34 -6.33 -8.11 0.56
C GLY A 34 -7.08 -9.28 1.18
N ARG A 35 -6.38 -10.39 1.32
CA ARG A 35 -6.92 -11.65 1.82
C ARG A 35 -5.88 -12.43 2.61
N MET A 36 -6.33 -13.27 3.54
CA MET A 36 -5.46 -14.28 4.15
C MET A 36 -5.32 -15.47 3.19
N LEU A 37 -4.09 -15.78 2.81
CA LEU A 37 -3.73 -17.03 2.13
C LEU A 37 -3.40 -18.08 3.19
N ASN A 38 -4.15 -19.18 3.21
CA ASN A 38 -3.90 -20.29 4.12
C ASN A 38 -2.99 -21.31 3.43
N GLY A 39 -1.78 -21.52 3.97
CA GLY A 39 -0.89 -22.58 3.52
C GLY A 39 -1.11 -23.89 4.29
N ASN A 40 -0.61 -25.00 3.76
CA ASN A 40 -0.73 -26.34 4.37
C ASN A 40 -0.04 -26.48 5.74
N GLY A 41 0.70 -25.46 6.20
CA GLY A 41 1.45 -25.44 7.47
C GLY A 41 0.85 -24.58 8.60
N GLY A 42 -0.40 -24.12 8.46
CA GLY A 42 -1.18 -23.53 9.57
C GLY A 42 -0.94 -22.05 9.90
N LYS A 43 0.13 -21.41 9.40
CA LYS A 43 0.28 -19.94 9.47
C LYS A 43 -0.17 -19.31 8.15
N GLY A 44 -1.27 -18.56 8.19
CA GLY A 44 -1.73 -17.79 7.03
C GLY A 44 -0.83 -16.59 6.75
N VAL A 45 -0.73 -16.21 5.47
CA VAL A 45 -0.01 -15.00 5.01
C VAL A 45 -1.02 -13.99 4.52
N TRP A 46 -0.85 -12.71 4.88
CA TRP A 46 -1.67 -11.64 4.33
C TRP A 46 -1.20 -11.29 2.91
N ASP A 47 -2.08 -11.40 1.94
CA ASP A 47 -1.85 -11.04 0.53
C ASP A 47 -2.69 -9.81 0.19
N CYS A 48 -2.03 -8.65 0.10
CA CYS A 48 -2.61 -7.42 -0.42
C CYS A 48 -1.94 -6.98 -1.73
N SER A 49 -1.37 -7.91 -2.50
CA SER A 49 -0.70 -7.60 -3.77
C SER A 49 -1.64 -6.98 -4.83
N GLY A 50 -2.95 -7.17 -4.69
CA GLY A 50 -3.97 -6.53 -5.53
C GLY A 50 -4.33 -5.09 -5.15
N CYS A 51 -3.81 -4.56 -4.04
CA CYS A 51 -4.07 -3.18 -3.61
C CYS A 51 -3.24 -2.19 -4.44
N TYR A 52 -3.90 -1.22 -5.07
CA TYR A 52 -3.25 -0.20 -5.88
C TYR A 52 -3.21 1.19 -5.22
N LEU A 53 -3.85 1.38 -4.05
CA LEU A 53 -3.96 2.69 -3.39
C LEU A 53 -2.60 3.34 -3.14
N VAL A 54 -1.59 2.58 -2.70
CA VAL A 54 -0.23 3.09 -2.48
C VAL A 54 0.56 3.34 -3.77
N HIS A 55 -0.09 3.17 -4.92
CA HIS A 55 0.43 3.51 -6.25
C HIS A 55 -0.30 4.70 -6.89
N GLU A 56 -1.33 5.24 -6.23
CA GLU A 56 -1.99 6.48 -6.67
C GLU A 56 -1.17 7.69 -6.22
N GLU A 57 -0.82 8.57 -7.16
CA GLU A 57 0.04 9.74 -6.90
C GLU A 57 -0.48 10.62 -5.75
N GLU A 58 -1.80 10.87 -5.72
CA GLU A 58 -2.41 11.68 -4.65
C GLU A 58 -2.29 11.02 -3.28
N VAL A 59 -2.48 9.71 -3.21
CA VAL A 59 -2.38 8.91 -1.97
C VAL A 59 -0.95 8.86 -1.48
N VAL A 60 0.01 8.60 -2.38
CA VAL A 60 1.44 8.60 -2.07
C VAL A 60 1.88 9.95 -1.52
N ARG A 61 1.49 11.04 -2.18
CA ARG A 61 1.78 12.39 -1.72
C ARG A 61 1.24 12.64 -0.32
N GLU A 62 -0.02 12.30 -0.05
CA GLU A 62 -0.62 12.53 1.27
C GLU A 62 0.06 11.71 2.38
N ILE A 63 0.39 10.44 2.11
CA ILE A 63 1.14 9.60 3.04
C ILE A 63 2.49 10.22 3.38
N LEU A 64 3.25 10.68 2.36
CA LEU A 64 4.57 11.27 2.54
C LEU A 64 4.50 12.60 3.29
N GLU A 65 3.56 13.49 2.94
CA GLU A 65 3.40 14.77 3.62
C GLU A 65 3.08 14.60 5.11
N ARG A 66 2.15 13.71 5.45
CA ARG A 66 1.78 13.43 6.85
C ARG A 66 2.92 12.75 7.61
N SER A 67 3.64 11.84 6.95
CA SER A 67 4.83 11.21 7.53
C SER A 67 5.93 12.25 7.83
N MET A 68 6.18 13.20 6.93
CA MET A 68 7.13 14.30 7.14
C MET A 68 6.71 15.26 8.27
N ARG A 69 5.41 15.39 8.54
CA ARG A 69 4.88 16.13 9.71
C ARG A 69 5.01 15.36 11.02
N GLY A 70 5.50 14.12 11.00
CA GLY A 70 5.68 13.28 12.19
C GLY A 70 4.41 12.55 12.64
N GLU A 71 3.38 12.43 11.79
CA GLU A 71 2.21 11.63 12.11
C GLU A 71 2.55 10.13 12.20
N SER A 72 1.88 9.41 13.09
CA SER A 72 2.03 7.95 13.20
C SER A 72 1.38 7.24 12.01
N LEU A 73 1.88 6.05 11.64
CA LEU A 73 1.27 5.24 10.59
C LEU A 73 -0.20 4.90 10.87
N GLU A 74 -0.58 4.77 12.14
CA GLU A 74 -1.97 4.56 12.55
C GLU A 74 -2.85 5.78 12.25
N SER A 75 -2.35 7.00 12.53
CA SER A 75 -3.03 8.25 12.16
C SER A 75 -3.15 8.38 10.65
N ILE A 76 -2.07 8.11 9.91
CA ILE A 76 -2.05 8.22 8.45
C ILE A 76 -3.03 7.22 7.83
N TRP A 77 -3.04 5.98 8.30
CA TRP A 77 -4.00 4.97 7.85
C TRP A 77 -5.45 5.44 8.01
N LYS A 78 -5.80 5.92 9.21
CA LYS A 78 -7.16 6.36 9.53
C LYS A 78 -7.63 7.54 8.66
N ASN A 79 -6.72 8.48 8.38
CA ASN A 79 -7.06 9.70 7.66
C ASN A 79 -6.98 9.55 6.13
N VAL A 80 -6.10 8.68 5.62
CA VAL A 80 -5.84 8.55 4.18
C VAL A 80 -6.41 7.24 3.63
N MET A 81 -6.06 6.11 4.24
CA MET A 81 -6.34 4.79 3.67
C MET A 81 -7.76 4.32 3.95
N GLU A 82 -8.26 4.50 5.17
CA GLU A 82 -9.59 4.01 5.59
C GLU A 82 -10.74 4.61 4.75
N PRO A 83 -10.78 5.93 4.45
CA PRO A 83 -11.82 6.51 3.60
C PRO A 83 -11.81 5.97 2.16
N LEU A 84 -10.64 5.60 1.64
CA LEU A 84 -10.47 5.06 0.29
C LEU A 84 -10.81 3.57 0.24
N ALA A 85 -10.37 2.81 1.24
CA ALA A 85 -10.70 1.40 1.38
C ALA A 85 -12.21 1.17 1.51
N CYS A 86 -12.95 2.12 2.10
CA CYS A 86 -14.41 2.03 2.18
C CYS A 86 -15.13 2.17 0.83
N ARG A 87 -14.48 2.75 -0.21
CA ARG A 87 -15.06 2.97 -1.54
C ARG A 87 -14.90 1.79 -2.50
N LEU A 88 -14.06 0.82 -2.15
CA LEU A 88 -13.85 -0.46 -2.84
C LEU A 88 -14.82 -1.54 -2.34
#